data_AF-A0A927K023-F1
#
_entry.id   AF-A0A927K023-F1
#
_cell.length_a   1.000
_cell.length_b   1.000
_cell.length_c   1.000
_cell.angle_alpha   90.00
_cell.angle_beta   90.00
_cell.angle_gamma   90.00
#
_symmetry.space_group_name_H-M   'P 1'
#
loop_
_entity.id
_entity.type
_entity.pdbx_description
1 polymer ?
#
loop_
_entity_poly.entity_id
_entity_poly.type
_entity_poly.pdbx_seq_one_letter_code
_entity_poly.pdbx_strand_id
1 'polypeptide(L)'
;MGLAGVAAPGAFAQTPAYRPAPLPGQPIDPAGDDSGRTVPPPLRDYWPFSGVSGPGRKANAASVGQGWVSGLPDVRYRGPGRVPYPVAPWNDAASGKAVTDGVLPALRPIHHVHIRDTIVRPGPDGWYYMTGSTGDNIWATNAGVELWRSRDLSDWEYRGLVWSIERDGRWERNWRMRKGVPFRALWAPEIHYIKGQWLICHSMSRAGLAILRSTSGRAEGPYVHAFSPDQPIKGGIDATLFEDDDGSVWLTAGSAERIVRLKDDLSGLAGDWQTLTSTEWDRDPDHHRKECVAKDFAHFGYEGATLFRRDGRYHLGVVDNYHGRYSFAMWTADRITGPYGDRHELPDCGGGNFFRDHHGEWWVTYFGNVDASPFREMPGLARIDFDANGRVRFTRDQPFATRPFEPGEARS
;
A
#
# COMPACT_ATOMS: atom_id res chain seq x y z
N MET A 1 -57.52 -0.27 49.16
CA MET A 1 -56.35 0.40 48.56
C MET A 1 -55.46 -0.67 47.95
N GLY A 2 -55.61 -0.93 46.65
CA GLY A 2 -54.76 -1.86 45.91
C GLY A 2 -53.57 -1.10 45.32
N LEU A 3 -52.36 -1.51 45.67
CA LEU A 3 -51.12 -1.00 45.07
C LEU A 3 -50.90 -1.74 43.75
N ALA A 4 -51.13 -1.04 42.64
CA ALA A 4 -50.73 -1.49 41.31
C ALA A 4 -49.22 -1.28 41.16
N GLY A 5 -48.49 -2.38 40.98
CA GLY A 5 -47.07 -2.35 40.64
C GLY A 5 -46.87 -1.86 39.21
N VAL A 6 -46.15 -0.77 39.04
CA VAL A 6 -45.70 -0.28 37.73
C VAL A 6 -44.52 -1.16 37.30
N ALA A 7 -44.71 -1.94 36.24
CA ALA A 7 -43.63 -2.67 35.58
C ALA A 7 -42.65 -1.67 34.95
N ALA A 8 -41.36 -1.83 35.26
CA ALA A 8 -40.30 -1.09 34.59
C ALA A 8 -40.30 -1.43 33.08
N PRO A 9 -40.17 -0.43 32.18
CA PRO A 9 -40.11 -0.71 30.75
C PRO A 9 -38.84 -1.51 30.45
N GLY A 10 -39.02 -2.65 29.80
CA GLY A 10 -37.93 -3.51 29.35
C GLY A 10 -36.96 -2.72 28.47
N ALA A 11 -35.66 -2.93 28.70
CA ALA A 11 -34.61 -2.43 27.83
C ALA A 11 -34.83 -3.02 26.43
N PHE A 12 -35.28 -2.19 25.49
CA PHE A 12 -35.26 -2.53 24.07
C PHE A 12 -33.79 -2.74 23.70
N ALA A 13 -33.39 -4.00 23.50
CA ALA A 13 -32.12 -4.32 22.87
C ALA A 13 -32.17 -3.69 21.47
N GLN A 14 -31.40 -2.62 21.26
CA GLN A 14 -31.22 -2.05 19.93
C GLN A 14 -30.66 -3.15 19.04
N THR A 15 -31.39 -3.49 17.97
CA THR A 15 -30.86 -4.37 16.93
C THR A 15 -29.49 -3.83 16.50
N PRO A 16 -28.43 -4.65 16.49
CA PRO A 16 -27.11 -4.19 16.08
C PRO A 16 -27.21 -3.51 14.70
N ALA A 17 -26.65 -2.31 14.56
CA ALA A 17 -26.68 -1.56 13.31
C ALA A 17 -25.99 -2.30 12.14
N TYR A 18 -25.18 -3.31 12.48
CA TYR A 18 -24.35 -4.10 11.59
C TYR A 18 -24.50 -5.59 11.87
N ARG A 19 -24.34 -6.41 10.84
CA ARG A 19 -24.14 -7.85 11.00
C ARG A 19 -22.82 -8.10 11.75
N PRO A 20 -22.63 -9.26 12.41
CA PRO A 20 -21.34 -9.60 13.01
C PRO A 20 -20.19 -9.51 12.00
N ALA A 21 -19.00 -9.14 12.48
CA ALA A 21 -17.80 -9.15 11.66
C ALA A 21 -17.55 -10.56 11.10
N PRO A 22 -17.35 -10.72 9.78
CA PRO A 22 -17.04 -12.02 9.20
C PRO A 22 -15.68 -12.49 9.70
N LEU A 23 -15.64 -13.67 10.28
CA LEU A 23 -14.43 -14.35 10.73
C LEU A 23 -13.98 -15.40 9.70
N PRO A 24 -12.70 -15.81 9.71
CA PRO A 24 -12.20 -16.84 8.79
C PRO A 24 -13.10 -18.07 8.68
N GLY A 25 -13.35 -18.51 7.45
CA GLY A 25 -14.28 -19.60 7.13
C GLY A 25 -15.78 -19.23 7.13
N GLN A 26 -16.16 -18.00 7.46
CA GLN A 26 -17.54 -17.53 7.35
C GLN A 26 -17.79 -16.83 6.01
N PRO A 27 -18.93 -17.08 5.33
CA PRO A 27 -19.20 -16.44 4.06
C PRO A 27 -19.40 -14.94 4.22
N ILE A 28 -18.92 -14.17 3.24
CA ILE A 28 -19.34 -12.78 3.07
C ILE A 28 -20.65 -12.78 2.28
N ASP A 29 -21.61 -11.95 2.70
CA ASP A 29 -22.84 -11.76 1.94
C ASP A 29 -22.54 -11.12 0.58
N PRO A 30 -22.77 -11.83 -0.55
CA PRO A 30 -22.57 -11.26 -1.88
C PRO A 30 -23.56 -10.13 -2.19
N ALA A 31 -24.70 -10.07 -1.51
CA ALA A 31 -25.69 -8.99 -1.60
C ALA A 31 -25.51 -7.93 -0.49
N GLY A 32 -24.44 -8.03 0.31
CA GLY A 32 -24.14 -7.06 1.35
C GLY A 32 -23.92 -5.67 0.76
N ASP A 33 -24.46 -4.64 1.43
CA ASP A 33 -24.32 -3.25 1.02
C ASP A 33 -22.84 -2.89 0.79
N ASP A 34 -22.50 -2.50 -0.43
CA ASP A 34 -21.14 -2.16 -0.84
C ASP A 34 -21.04 -0.72 -1.37
N SER A 35 -22.02 0.10 -1.02
CA SER A 35 -22.18 1.48 -1.52
C SER A 35 -21.07 2.43 -1.05
N GLY A 36 -20.33 2.10 0.01
CA GLY A 36 -19.37 3.02 0.62
C GLY A 36 -20.01 4.19 1.36
N ARG A 37 -21.34 4.19 1.57
CA ARG A 37 -22.02 5.25 2.34
C ARG A 37 -21.45 5.34 3.75
N THR A 38 -21.44 6.55 4.31
CA THR A 38 -21.07 6.76 5.71
C THR A 38 -22.08 6.07 6.63
N VAL A 39 -21.57 5.47 7.70
CA VAL A 39 -22.35 4.78 8.72
C VAL A 39 -21.83 5.13 10.13
N PRO A 40 -22.64 5.01 11.19
CA PRO A 40 -22.17 5.17 12.56
C PRO A 40 -20.94 4.31 12.89
N PRO A 41 -20.07 4.69 13.83
CA PRO A 41 -19.00 3.80 14.27
C PRO A 41 -19.58 2.50 14.85
N PRO A 42 -18.99 1.32 14.57
CA PRO A 42 -19.35 0.09 15.25
C PRO A 42 -18.93 0.12 16.72
N LEU A 43 -19.36 -0.89 17.48
CA LEU A 43 -18.83 -1.14 18.82
C LEU A 43 -17.30 -1.33 18.76
N ARG A 44 -16.60 -0.93 19.82
CA ARG A 44 -15.13 -0.90 19.88
C ARG A 44 -14.48 -2.25 19.57
N ASP A 45 -15.14 -3.34 19.95
CA ASP A 45 -14.70 -4.73 19.82
C ASP A 45 -15.33 -5.45 18.62
N TYR A 46 -16.00 -4.72 17.72
CA TYR A 46 -16.62 -5.29 16.54
C TYR A 46 -15.62 -6.03 15.65
N TRP A 47 -14.46 -5.41 15.39
CA TRP A 47 -13.33 -6.05 14.71
C TRP A 47 -12.33 -6.56 15.75
N PRO A 48 -11.91 -7.85 15.69
CA PRO A 48 -10.97 -8.42 16.66
C PRO A 48 -9.50 -8.10 16.35
N PHE A 49 -9.24 -7.22 15.38
CA PHE A 49 -7.92 -6.94 14.82
C PHE A 49 -7.28 -5.73 15.49
N SER A 50 -5.98 -5.78 15.77
CA SER A 50 -5.23 -4.58 16.14
C SER A 50 -5.23 -3.59 14.97
N GLY A 51 -5.48 -2.31 15.26
CA GLY A 51 -5.37 -1.24 14.28
C GLY A 51 -3.93 -0.81 13.96
N VAL A 52 -2.94 -1.38 14.65
CA VAL A 52 -1.51 -1.12 14.46
C VAL A 52 -0.73 -2.42 14.35
N SER A 53 0.33 -2.43 13.56
CA SER A 53 1.27 -3.55 13.46
C SER A 53 2.34 -3.49 14.56
N GLY A 54 2.67 -2.30 15.05
CA GLY A 54 3.58 -2.10 16.15
C GLY A 54 5.06 -2.32 15.80
N PRO A 55 5.94 -2.49 16.79
CA PRO A 55 7.38 -2.39 16.56
C PRO A 55 7.99 -3.46 15.68
N GLY A 56 7.33 -4.61 15.53
CA GLY A 56 7.87 -5.76 14.81
C GLY A 56 9.07 -6.40 15.52
N ARG A 57 9.82 -7.20 14.78
CA ARG A 57 11.05 -7.86 15.22
C ARG A 57 12.04 -7.97 14.07
N LYS A 58 13.33 -8.01 14.39
CA LYS A 58 14.39 -8.19 13.39
C LYS A 58 14.13 -9.44 12.56
N ALA A 59 14.11 -9.29 11.24
CA ALA A 59 13.95 -10.39 10.31
C ALA A 59 15.25 -11.21 10.19
N ASN A 60 15.10 -12.49 9.87
CA ASN A 60 16.20 -13.41 9.58
C ASN A 60 15.75 -14.48 8.57
N ALA A 61 16.61 -15.43 8.23
CA ALA A 61 16.29 -16.49 7.27
C ALA A 61 15.05 -17.32 7.66
N ALA A 62 14.78 -17.50 8.96
CA ALA A 62 13.60 -18.22 9.42
C ALA A 62 12.29 -17.43 9.19
N SER A 63 12.35 -16.13 8.84
CA SER A 63 11.17 -15.33 8.48
C SER A 63 10.65 -15.64 7.08
N VAL A 64 11.40 -16.36 6.25
CA VAL A 64 10.90 -16.89 4.97
C VAL A 64 9.81 -17.93 5.25
N GLY A 65 8.77 -17.95 4.43
CA GLY A 65 7.60 -18.82 4.58
C GLY A 65 6.61 -18.35 5.66
N GLN A 66 6.78 -17.13 6.18
CA GLN A 66 5.98 -16.54 7.26
C GLN A 66 5.28 -15.26 6.78
N GLY A 67 4.47 -14.67 7.67
CA GLY A 67 3.84 -13.37 7.48
C GLY A 67 2.34 -13.37 7.73
N TRP A 68 1.66 -12.46 7.05
CA TRP A 68 0.23 -12.21 7.15
C TRP A 68 -0.42 -12.31 5.78
N VAL A 69 -1.66 -12.79 5.74
CA VAL A 69 -2.56 -12.57 4.62
C VAL A 69 -3.79 -11.91 5.20
N SER A 70 -3.93 -10.63 4.98
CA SER A 70 -5.09 -9.85 5.37
C SER A 70 -6.19 -10.01 4.33
N GLY A 71 -7.44 -9.87 4.78
CA GLY A 71 -8.58 -9.99 3.88
C GLY A 71 -9.88 -10.10 4.65
N LEU A 72 -10.96 -10.17 3.91
CA LEU A 72 -12.27 -10.55 4.41
C LEU A 72 -12.68 -11.82 3.64
N PRO A 73 -13.03 -12.92 4.29
CA PRO A 73 -12.97 -13.20 5.74
C PRO A 73 -11.63 -13.84 6.18
N ASP A 74 -10.86 -14.38 5.23
CA ASP A 74 -9.82 -15.37 5.50
C ASP A 74 -8.46 -14.75 5.83
N VAL A 75 -8.39 -14.07 6.98
CA VAL A 75 -7.11 -13.64 7.54
C VAL A 75 -6.26 -14.88 7.89
N ARG A 76 -5.02 -14.94 7.42
CA ARG A 76 -4.05 -16.01 7.73
C ARG A 76 -2.83 -15.40 8.41
N TYR A 77 -2.21 -16.17 9.29
CA TYR A 77 -0.96 -15.78 9.94
C TYR A 77 -0.07 -17.00 10.13
N ARG A 78 1.23 -16.81 9.88
CA ARG A 78 2.27 -17.75 10.28
C ARG A 78 3.46 -16.94 10.73
N GLY A 79 3.89 -17.11 11.97
CA GLY A 79 5.07 -16.44 12.51
C GLY A 79 5.24 -16.77 13.98
N PRO A 80 6.28 -16.23 14.64
CA PRO A 80 6.46 -16.52 16.05
C PRO A 80 5.33 -15.95 16.90
N GLY A 81 4.83 -16.77 17.82
CA GLY A 81 3.72 -16.44 18.71
C GLY A 81 2.35 -16.80 18.14
N ARG A 82 1.31 -16.51 18.93
CA ARG A 82 -0.09 -16.63 18.54
C ARG A 82 -0.71 -15.24 18.46
N VAL A 83 -1.61 -15.06 17.52
CA VAL A 83 -2.44 -13.85 17.40
C VAL A 83 -3.73 -14.01 18.22
N PRO A 84 -4.32 -12.93 18.75
CA PRO A 84 -5.49 -12.99 19.62
C PRO A 84 -6.83 -13.13 18.86
N TYR A 85 -6.79 -13.39 17.56
CA TYR A 85 -7.95 -13.53 16.69
C TYR A 85 -7.90 -14.84 15.89
N PRO A 86 -9.05 -15.37 15.43
CA PRO A 86 -9.08 -16.56 14.58
C PRO A 86 -8.35 -16.32 13.26
N VAL A 87 -7.71 -17.37 12.74
CA VAL A 87 -7.02 -17.35 11.44
C VAL A 87 -7.43 -18.56 10.61
N ALA A 88 -7.53 -18.37 9.30
CA ALA A 88 -7.70 -19.46 8.33
C ALA A 88 -6.43 -20.31 8.23
N PRO A 89 -6.53 -21.56 7.73
CA PRO A 89 -5.37 -22.38 7.42
C PRO A 89 -4.38 -21.65 6.49
N TRP A 90 -3.08 -21.80 6.78
CA TRP A 90 -2.03 -21.11 6.02
C TRP A 90 -1.91 -21.60 4.56
N ASN A 91 -2.17 -22.88 4.32
CA ASN A 91 -2.06 -23.53 3.01
C ASN A 91 -0.71 -23.24 2.33
N ASP A 92 -0.74 -22.73 1.10
CA ASP A 92 0.37 -22.40 0.22
C ASP A 92 0.77 -20.91 0.27
N ALA A 93 0.23 -20.14 1.22
CA ALA A 93 0.71 -18.78 1.46
C ALA A 93 2.23 -18.80 1.71
N ALA A 94 2.98 -17.90 1.08
CA ALA A 94 4.44 -17.90 1.09
C ALA A 94 5.10 -19.23 0.61
N SER A 95 4.58 -19.87 -0.43
CA SER A 95 5.15 -21.12 -0.98
C SER A 95 6.59 -20.98 -1.48
N GLY A 96 7.05 -19.76 -1.77
CA GLY A 96 8.37 -19.49 -2.35
C GLY A 96 8.49 -19.92 -3.81
N LYS A 97 7.40 -20.26 -4.49
CA LYS A 97 7.40 -20.69 -5.88
C LYS A 97 8.02 -19.66 -6.84
N ALA A 98 7.78 -18.37 -6.61
CA ALA A 98 8.39 -17.31 -7.41
C ALA A 98 9.93 -17.34 -7.34
N VAL A 99 10.49 -17.78 -6.22
CA VAL A 99 11.95 -17.94 -6.04
C VAL A 99 12.46 -19.22 -6.68
N THR A 100 11.69 -20.32 -6.61
CA THR A 100 12.10 -21.59 -7.24
C THR A 100 12.03 -21.53 -8.75
N ASP A 101 11.10 -20.75 -9.30
CA ASP A 101 10.92 -20.54 -10.74
C ASP A 101 11.86 -19.46 -11.31
N GLY A 102 12.66 -18.80 -10.46
CA GLY A 102 13.61 -17.76 -10.87
C GLY A 102 12.95 -16.43 -11.27
N VAL A 103 11.70 -16.21 -10.87
CA VAL A 103 10.94 -14.96 -11.10
C VAL A 103 11.39 -13.86 -10.13
N LEU A 104 11.56 -14.23 -8.85
CA LEU A 104 12.02 -13.34 -7.79
C LEU A 104 13.37 -13.78 -7.23
N PRO A 105 14.23 -12.84 -6.80
CA PRO A 105 15.34 -13.17 -5.93
C PRO A 105 14.87 -13.85 -4.64
N ALA A 106 15.76 -14.65 -4.04
CA ALA A 106 15.46 -15.43 -2.83
C ALA A 106 15.44 -14.59 -1.55
N LEU A 107 14.65 -13.50 -1.55
CA LEU A 107 14.62 -12.48 -0.51
C LEU A 107 14.05 -13.03 0.81
N ARG A 108 14.64 -12.59 1.91
CA ARG A 108 13.98 -12.54 3.24
C ARG A 108 13.37 -11.14 3.44
N PRO A 109 12.39 -10.99 4.35
CA PRO A 109 11.92 -9.65 4.69
C PRO A 109 13.05 -8.84 5.36
N ILE A 110 12.96 -7.51 5.26
CA ILE A 110 13.88 -6.58 5.92
C ILE A 110 13.49 -6.32 7.37
N HIS A 111 12.21 -6.49 7.71
CA HIS A 111 11.70 -6.45 9.08
C HIS A 111 10.51 -7.39 9.22
N HIS A 112 10.38 -8.09 10.34
CA HIS A 112 9.28 -9.03 10.53
C HIS A 112 8.13 -8.31 11.25
N VAL A 113 7.26 -7.70 10.43
CA VAL A 113 6.11 -6.91 10.85
C VAL A 113 5.10 -6.88 9.71
N HIS A 114 3.81 -6.80 10.03
CA HIS A 114 2.77 -6.69 9.02
C HIS A 114 2.80 -5.29 8.38
N ILE A 115 3.40 -5.16 7.21
CA ILE A 115 3.39 -3.92 6.41
C ILE A 115 3.18 -4.35 4.97
N ARG A 116 2.01 -4.04 4.44
CA ARG A 116 1.71 -4.10 3.01
C ARG A 116 1.97 -2.73 2.38
N ASP A 117 2.10 -2.67 1.07
CA ASP A 117 2.30 -1.43 0.31
C ASP A 117 3.51 -0.66 0.90
N THR A 118 4.63 -1.37 1.04
CA THR A 118 5.82 -0.88 1.74
C THR A 118 6.43 0.28 0.97
N ILE A 119 6.68 1.39 1.65
CA ILE A 119 7.31 2.58 1.09
C ILE A 119 8.56 2.88 1.89
N VAL A 120 9.70 3.09 1.21
CA VAL A 120 10.95 3.52 1.83
C VAL A 120 11.42 4.82 1.20
N ARG A 121 11.73 5.81 2.05
CA ARG A 121 12.24 7.12 1.65
C ARG A 121 13.56 7.45 2.36
N PRO A 122 14.66 7.67 1.62
CA PRO A 122 15.87 8.29 2.17
C PRO A 122 15.58 9.73 2.61
N GLY A 123 15.95 10.05 3.85
CA GLY A 123 15.87 11.39 4.44
C GLY A 123 17.20 12.14 4.36
N PRO A 124 17.19 13.49 4.35
CA PRO A 124 18.40 14.31 4.24
C PRO A 124 19.33 14.19 5.46
N ASP A 125 18.86 13.60 6.55
CA ASP A 125 19.58 13.39 7.80
C ASP A 125 20.30 12.02 7.87
N GLY A 126 20.37 11.33 6.72
CA GLY A 126 21.03 10.04 6.57
C GLY A 126 20.25 8.87 7.18
N TRP A 127 18.97 9.06 7.52
CA TRP A 127 18.07 7.96 7.85
C TRP A 127 17.29 7.53 6.62
N TYR A 128 16.78 6.30 6.64
CA TYR A 128 15.71 5.82 5.79
C TYR A 128 14.44 5.76 6.63
N TYR A 129 13.31 6.09 6.03
CA TYR A 129 12.00 6.08 6.69
C TYR A 129 11.07 5.16 5.94
N MET A 130 10.26 4.40 6.68
CA MET A 130 9.35 3.41 6.12
C MET A 130 7.92 3.60 6.62
N THR A 131 6.99 3.57 5.69
CA THR A 131 5.53 3.55 5.90
C THR A 131 4.89 2.43 5.08
N GLY A 132 3.62 2.16 5.31
CA GLY A 132 2.81 1.25 4.51
C GLY A 132 1.46 0.98 5.17
N SER A 133 0.63 0.16 4.54
CA SER A 133 -0.65 -0.30 5.09
C SER A 133 -0.39 -1.24 6.28
N THR A 134 -0.84 -0.85 7.46
CA THR A 134 -0.57 -1.55 8.72
C THR A 134 -1.83 -1.91 9.51
N GLY A 135 -1.68 -2.73 10.56
CA GLY A 135 -2.76 -3.34 11.34
C GLY A 135 -2.95 -4.82 11.00
N ASP A 136 -3.58 -5.59 11.89
CA ASP A 136 -3.74 -7.04 11.73
C ASP A 136 -4.65 -7.42 10.54
N ASN A 137 -5.53 -6.50 10.11
CA ASN A 137 -6.34 -6.65 8.90
C ASN A 137 -6.59 -5.29 8.22
N ILE A 138 -5.70 -4.94 7.30
CA ILE A 138 -5.72 -3.68 6.55
C ILE A 138 -6.99 -3.49 5.72
N TRP A 139 -7.79 -4.54 5.45
CA TRP A 139 -9.01 -4.44 4.65
C TRP A 139 -10.26 -4.12 5.47
N ALA A 140 -10.17 -4.27 6.78
CA ALA A 140 -11.26 -4.05 7.73
C ALA A 140 -11.09 -2.70 8.44
N THR A 141 -10.02 -2.57 9.22
CA THR A 141 -9.74 -1.35 9.97
C THR A 141 -8.28 -1.20 10.37
N ASN A 142 -7.81 0.05 10.47
CA ASN A 142 -6.54 0.39 11.09
C ASN A 142 -6.59 1.76 11.79
N ALA A 143 -5.51 2.12 12.48
CA ALA A 143 -5.46 3.29 13.36
C ALA A 143 -4.92 4.56 12.67
N GLY A 144 -4.22 4.44 11.54
CA GLY A 144 -3.61 5.56 10.83
C GLY A 144 -2.25 5.17 10.24
N VAL A 145 -1.29 6.10 10.28
CA VAL A 145 0.04 5.92 9.68
C VAL A 145 1.08 5.65 10.77
N GLU A 146 1.70 4.49 10.68
CA GLU A 146 2.86 4.11 11.50
C GLU A 146 4.17 4.40 10.76
N LEU A 147 5.24 4.66 11.51
CA LEU A 147 6.55 4.98 10.95
C LEU A 147 7.65 4.12 11.55
N TRP A 148 8.57 3.68 10.70
CA TRP A 148 9.85 3.09 11.10
C TRP A 148 11.00 3.90 10.48
N ARG A 149 12.20 3.80 11.06
CA ARG A 149 13.42 4.33 10.45
C ARG A 149 14.59 3.38 10.57
N SER A 150 15.56 3.48 9.67
CA SER A 150 16.79 2.68 9.68
C SER A 150 17.99 3.50 9.18
N ARG A 151 19.21 3.13 9.60
CA ARG A 151 20.45 3.68 9.02
C ARG A 151 21.01 2.83 7.88
N ASP A 152 20.60 1.57 7.79
CA ASP A 152 21.27 0.54 6.99
C ASP A 152 20.28 -0.34 6.19
N LEU A 153 19.00 0.03 6.16
CA LEU A 153 17.89 -0.70 5.54
C LEU A 153 17.61 -2.09 6.15
N SER A 154 18.31 -2.49 7.22
CA SER A 154 18.18 -3.79 7.86
C SER A 154 17.66 -3.71 9.29
N ASP A 155 18.20 -2.80 10.10
CA ASP A 155 17.79 -2.60 11.49
C ASP A 155 16.83 -1.42 11.59
N TRP A 156 15.56 -1.73 11.90
CA TRP A 156 14.44 -0.80 11.86
C TRP A 156 13.95 -0.43 13.27
N GLU A 157 13.94 0.87 13.56
CA GLU A 157 13.42 1.47 14.78
C GLU A 157 11.98 1.93 14.58
N TYR A 158 11.06 1.44 15.42
CA TYR A 158 9.68 1.88 15.41
C TYR A 158 9.51 3.27 16.02
N ARG A 159 8.83 4.16 15.30
CA ARG A 159 8.59 5.55 15.69
C ARG A 159 7.16 5.85 16.11
N GLY A 160 6.29 4.84 16.10
CA GLY A 160 4.91 4.96 16.57
C GLY A 160 3.92 5.35 15.47
N LEU A 161 2.69 5.56 15.91
CA LEU A 161 1.58 6.08 15.12
C LEU A 161 1.71 7.61 14.95
N VAL A 162 2.44 8.02 13.92
CA VAL A 162 2.79 9.43 13.66
C VAL A 162 1.59 10.27 13.20
N TRP A 163 0.57 9.62 12.66
CA TRP A 163 -0.74 10.22 12.40
C TRP A 163 -1.86 9.22 12.70
N SER A 164 -2.87 9.63 13.43
CA SER A 164 -3.99 8.77 13.86
C SER A 164 -5.31 9.26 13.28
N ILE A 165 -6.10 8.34 12.73
CA ILE A 165 -7.46 8.63 12.23
C ILE A 165 -8.32 9.24 13.35
N GLU A 166 -8.26 8.68 14.56
CA GLU A 166 -9.06 9.17 15.69
C GLU A 166 -8.56 10.54 16.19
N ARG A 167 -7.26 10.67 16.46
CA ARG A 167 -6.69 11.89 17.04
C ARG A 167 -6.68 13.05 16.05
N ASP A 168 -6.16 12.80 14.85
CA ASP A 168 -5.78 13.84 13.89
C ASP A 168 -6.72 13.91 12.69
N GLY A 169 -7.36 12.78 12.35
CA GLY A 169 -8.27 12.68 11.21
C GLY A 169 -9.47 13.59 11.30
N ARG A 170 -10.04 13.91 10.15
CA ARG A 170 -11.22 14.76 9.98
C ARG A 170 -12.29 13.96 9.28
N TRP A 171 -12.38 14.07 7.96
CA TRP A 171 -13.31 13.27 7.16
C TRP A 171 -12.94 11.78 7.17
N GLU A 172 -11.70 11.43 7.47
CA GLU A 172 -11.19 10.06 7.60
C GLU A 172 -11.79 9.30 8.80
N ARG A 173 -12.33 10.01 9.80
CA ARG A 173 -12.97 9.37 10.96
C ARG A 173 -14.23 8.59 10.58
N ASN A 174 -14.85 8.94 9.47
CA ASN A 174 -16.09 8.34 9.00
C ASN A 174 -15.92 6.85 8.72
N TRP A 175 -16.72 6.04 9.40
CA TRP A 175 -16.91 4.64 9.03
C TRP A 175 -17.79 4.54 7.80
N ARG A 176 -17.51 3.55 6.96
CA ARG A 176 -18.23 3.34 5.71
C ARG A 176 -18.68 1.90 5.59
N MET A 177 -19.64 1.66 4.70
CA MET A 177 -20.16 0.33 4.44
C MET A 177 -19.40 -0.38 3.31
N ARG A 178 -18.96 -1.62 3.54
CA ARG A 178 -18.37 -2.51 2.52
C ARG A 178 -18.88 -3.92 2.74
N LYS A 179 -19.49 -4.51 1.71
CA LYS A 179 -20.09 -5.86 1.75
C LYS A 179 -20.91 -6.14 3.02
N GLY A 180 -21.72 -5.18 3.45
CA GLY A 180 -22.64 -5.31 4.59
C GLY A 180 -22.01 -5.14 5.98
N VAL A 181 -20.72 -4.79 6.07
CA VAL A 181 -20.03 -4.52 7.33
C VAL A 181 -19.38 -3.12 7.37
N PRO A 182 -19.29 -2.50 8.55
CA PRO A 182 -18.61 -1.23 8.73
C PRO A 182 -17.09 -1.44 8.60
N PHE A 183 -16.45 -0.61 7.79
CA PHE A 183 -15.00 -0.62 7.61
C PHE A 183 -14.44 0.81 7.71
N ARG A 184 -13.17 0.91 8.07
CA ARG A 184 -12.43 2.18 8.09
C ARG A 184 -10.93 1.90 8.05
N ALA A 185 -10.38 1.88 6.84
CA ALA A 185 -8.99 1.55 6.59
C ALA A 185 -8.30 2.62 5.75
N LEU A 186 -7.13 3.03 6.23
CA LEU A 186 -6.15 3.83 5.52
C LEU A 186 -5.22 2.91 4.73
N TRP A 187 -5.02 3.19 3.44
CA TRP A 187 -4.23 2.36 2.53
C TRP A 187 -3.09 3.14 1.89
N ALA A 188 -2.00 2.41 1.64
CA ALA A 188 -0.79 2.81 0.93
C ALA A 188 -0.29 4.22 1.31
N PRO A 189 0.01 4.50 2.59
CA PRO A 189 0.62 5.76 2.96
C PRO A 189 2.07 5.81 2.42
N GLU A 190 2.35 6.79 1.57
CA GLU A 190 3.70 7.07 1.09
C GLU A 190 4.32 8.27 1.81
N ILE A 191 5.46 8.04 2.46
CA ILE A 191 6.27 9.12 3.02
C ILE A 191 7.21 9.71 1.97
N HIS A 192 7.20 11.03 1.84
CA HIS A 192 8.05 11.78 0.92
C HIS A 192 8.82 12.88 1.65
N TYR A 193 10.01 13.19 1.13
CA TYR A 193 10.74 14.41 1.45
C TYR A 193 10.87 15.25 0.18
N ILE A 194 10.06 16.29 0.06
CA ILE A 194 9.86 17.09 -1.16
C ILE A 194 9.96 18.56 -0.79
N LYS A 195 10.71 19.36 -1.56
CA LYS A 195 10.90 20.80 -1.30
C LYS A 195 11.27 21.13 0.15
N GLY A 196 12.14 20.32 0.75
CA GLY A 196 12.58 20.48 2.14
C GLY A 196 11.56 20.08 3.22
N GLN A 197 10.42 19.51 2.83
CA GLN A 197 9.30 19.18 3.73
C GLN A 197 9.00 17.68 3.75
N TRP A 198 8.64 17.17 4.93
CA TRP A 198 8.10 15.82 5.06
C TRP A 198 6.60 15.82 4.78
N LEU A 199 6.20 14.99 3.82
CA LEU A 199 4.81 14.79 3.41
C LEU A 199 4.44 13.31 3.55
N ILE A 200 3.17 13.05 3.82
CA ILE A 200 2.60 11.71 3.72
C ILE A 200 1.34 11.80 2.88
N CYS A 201 1.31 11.19 1.70
CA CYS A 201 0.03 10.97 1.01
C CYS A 201 -0.54 9.62 1.40
N HIS A 202 -1.86 9.54 1.49
CA HIS A 202 -2.55 8.28 1.78
C HIS A 202 -3.93 8.28 1.12
N SER A 203 -4.58 7.11 1.14
CA SER A 203 -5.97 6.97 0.74
C SER A 203 -6.79 6.36 1.87
N MET A 204 -8.07 6.70 1.91
CA MET A 204 -9.07 6.03 2.73
C MET A 204 -9.99 5.25 1.80
N SER A 205 -10.12 3.95 2.08
CA SER A 205 -10.93 3.07 1.25
C SER A 205 -12.39 3.56 1.13
N ARG A 206 -12.93 3.49 -0.09
CA ARG A 206 -14.23 4.08 -0.53
C ARG A 206 -14.46 5.54 -0.13
N ALA A 207 -13.39 6.31 0.07
CA ALA A 207 -13.49 7.73 0.35
C ALA A 207 -12.63 8.52 -0.63
N GLY A 208 -11.31 8.54 -0.44
CA GLY A 208 -10.42 9.30 -1.31
C GLY A 208 -9.05 9.59 -0.72
N LEU A 209 -8.38 10.54 -1.35
CA LEU A 209 -6.97 10.85 -1.12
C LEU A 209 -6.79 12.03 -0.16
N ALA A 210 -5.71 12.00 0.60
CA ALA A 210 -5.20 13.14 1.37
C ALA A 210 -3.68 13.25 1.25
N ILE A 211 -3.18 14.46 1.48
CA ILE A 211 -1.76 14.75 1.66
C ILE A 211 -1.63 15.43 3.01
N LEU A 212 -0.74 14.90 3.85
CA LEU A 212 -0.38 15.41 5.15
C LEU A 212 1.00 16.08 5.06
N ARG A 213 1.22 17.16 5.80
CA ARG A 213 2.51 17.83 5.95
C ARG A 213 2.97 17.80 7.41
N SER A 214 4.25 17.55 7.62
CA SER A 214 4.87 17.69 8.94
C SER A 214 4.96 19.17 9.33
N THR A 215 4.56 19.52 10.55
CA THR A 215 4.67 20.90 11.07
C THR A 215 5.95 21.13 11.85
N SER A 216 6.70 20.07 12.18
CA SER A 216 7.98 20.18 12.89
C SER A 216 9.19 20.19 11.96
N GLY A 217 8.99 19.87 10.67
CA GLY A 217 10.08 19.62 9.73
C GLY A 217 10.77 18.26 9.91
N ARG A 218 10.22 17.36 10.74
CA ARG A 218 10.72 15.99 10.95
C ARG A 218 9.75 14.94 10.41
N ALA A 219 10.27 13.77 10.04
CA ALA A 219 9.48 12.64 9.54
C ALA A 219 8.51 12.08 10.61
N GLU A 220 8.78 12.29 11.90
CA GLU A 220 7.89 11.85 12.98
C GLU A 220 6.69 12.80 13.20
N GLY A 221 6.58 13.87 12.40
CA GLY A 221 5.51 14.84 12.52
C GLY A 221 5.68 15.80 13.71
N PRO A 222 4.60 16.35 14.27
CA PRO A 222 3.20 16.00 13.99
C PRO A 222 2.77 16.41 12.58
N TYR A 223 1.74 15.72 12.07
CA TYR A 223 1.23 15.90 10.72
C TYR A 223 -0.15 16.58 10.72
N VAL A 224 -0.38 17.47 9.75
CA VAL A 224 -1.68 18.10 9.47
C VAL A 224 -1.98 17.99 7.98
N HIS A 225 -3.25 18.06 7.55
CA HIS A 225 -3.58 18.12 6.13
C HIS A 225 -2.84 19.29 5.45
N ALA A 226 -2.13 19.01 4.36
CA ALA A 226 -1.50 20.02 3.53
C ALA A 226 -2.57 20.99 2.98
N PHE A 227 -3.70 20.43 2.54
CA PHE A 227 -4.93 21.12 2.14
C PHE A 227 -6.12 20.15 2.17
N SER A 228 -7.33 20.66 1.92
CA SER A 228 -8.59 19.89 1.97
C SER A 228 -8.79 19.11 3.30
N PRO A 229 -8.76 19.77 4.47
CA PRO A 229 -8.88 19.07 5.75
C PRO A 229 -10.25 18.45 5.99
N ASP A 230 -11.32 18.96 5.38
CA ASP A 230 -12.69 18.53 5.70
C ASP A 230 -13.34 17.65 4.61
N GLN A 231 -12.61 17.34 3.53
CA GLN A 231 -13.06 16.46 2.45
C GLN A 231 -11.87 15.85 1.69
N PRO A 232 -12.02 14.67 1.06
CA PRO A 232 -10.94 14.11 0.24
C PRO A 232 -10.57 15.04 -0.93
N ILE A 233 -9.30 15.03 -1.33
CA ILE A 233 -8.82 15.77 -2.52
C ILE A 233 -9.61 15.31 -3.76
N LYS A 234 -9.81 14.00 -3.87
CA LYS A 234 -10.60 13.29 -4.88
C LYS A 234 -10.86 11.87 -4.37
N GLY A 235 -11.89 11.20 -4.88
CA GLY A 235 -11.98 9.74 -4.77
C GLY A 235 -10.82 9.02 -5.47
N GLY A 236 -10.41 7.87 -4.94
CA GLY A 236 -9.29 7.09 -5.45
C GLY A 236 -8.54 6.35 -4.34
N ILE A 237 -7.53 5.59 -4.73
CA ILE A 237 -6.60 4.88 -3.85
C ILE A 237 -5.15 5.16 -4.28
N ASP A 238 -4.19 4.77 -3.45
CA ASP A 238 -2.76 4.70 -3.78
C ASP A 238 -2.22 6.00 -4.38
N ALA A 239 -2.32 7.08 -3.60
CA ALA A 239 -1.73 8.36 -3.97
C ALA A 239 -0.20 8.30 -3.89
N THR A 240 0.47 8.90 -4.87
CA THR A 240 1.93 9.08 -4.87
C THR A 240 2.29 10.50 -5.29
N LEU A 241 3.39 11.03 -4.75
CA LEU A 241 3.94 12.33 -5.08
C LEU A 241 5.27 12.22 -5.81
N PHE A 242 5.47 13.09 -6.80
CA PHE A 242 6.71 13.21 -7.55
C PHE A 242 7.15 14.68 -7.63
N GLU A 243 8.40 14.96 -7.25
CA GLU A 243 9.06 16.25 -7.45
C GLU A 243 9.92 16.16 -8.71
N ASP A 244 9.65 17.04 -9.68
CA ASP A 244 10.40 17.12 -10.93
C ASP A 244 11.63 18.03 -10.78
N ASP A 245 12.54 17.97 -11.76
CA ASP A 245 13.80 18.72 -11.72
C ASP A 245 13.60 20.24 -11.76
N ASP A 246 12.45 20.71 -12.25
CA ASP A 246 12.06 22.12 -12.25
C ASP A 246 11.46 22.60 -10.90
N GLY A 247 11.37 21.71 -9.91
CA GLY A 247 10.80 21.97 -8.58
C GLY A 247 9.27 21.96 -8.53
N SER A 248 8.61 21.59 -9.64
CA SER A 248 7.17 21.30 -9.65
C SER A 248 6.89 19.96 -8.97
N VAL A 249 5.75 19.88 -8.29
CA VAL A 249 5.33 18.67 -7.57
C VAL A 249 4.02 18.18 -8.15
N TRP A 250 3.94 16.89 -8.38
CA TRP A 250 2.82 16.24 -9.06
C TRP A 250 2.22 15.14 -8.20
N LEU A 251 0.90 15.01 -8.30
CA LEU A 251 0.10 13.98 -7.66
C LEU A 251 -0.53 13.11 -8.74
N THR A 252 -0.29 11.80 -8.66
CA THR A 252 -1.10 10.77 -9.34
C THR A 252 -1.60 9.75 -8.33
N ALA A 253 -2.46 8.82 -8.78
CA ALA A 253 -3.07 7.85 -7.91
C ALA A 253 -3.58 6.61 -8.67
N GLY A 254 -3.72 5.49 -7.97
CA GLY A 254 -4.37 4.27 -8.47
C GLY A 254 -3.73 3.75 -9.76
N SER A 255 -4.49 3.72 -10.86
CA SER A 255 -4.06 3.26 -12.19
C SER A 255 -3.19 4.27 -12.98
N ALA A 256 -2.83 5.39 -12.37
CA ALA A 256 -2.10 6.49 -13.01
C ALA A 256 -2.78 7.09 -14.26
N GLU A 257 -4.10 6.98 -14.43
CA GLU A 257 -4.80 7.53 -15.59
C GLU A 257 -4.66 9.05 -15.74
N ARG A 258 -4.53 9.75 -14.61
CA ARG A 258 -4.42 11.21 -14.57
C ARG A 258 -3.37 11.65 -13.57
N ILE A 259 -2.75 12.79 -13.84
CA ILE A 259 -1.78 13.46 -12.97
C ILE A 259 -2.15 14.93 -12.81
N VAL A 260 -1.85 15.55 -11.68
CA VAL A 260 -2.12 16.98 -11.45
C VAL A 260 -0.92 17.62 -10.76
N ARG A 261 -0.57 18.84 -11.18
CA ARG A 261 0.46 19.65 -10.51
C ARG A 261 -0.12 20.24 -9.22
N LEU A 262 0.66 20.24 -8.14
CA LEU A 262 0.39 20.98 -6.92
C LEU A 262 0.90 22.42 -7.03
N LYS A 263 0.30 23.34 -6.29
CA LYS A 263 0.82 24.71 -6.14
C LYS A 263 2.24 24.68 -5.62
N ASP A 264 3.02 25.71 -5.92
CA ASP A 264 4.44 25.74 -5.55
C ASP A 264 4.67 25.70 -4.02
N ASP A 265 3.71 26.17 -3.24
CA ASP A 265 3.66 26.12 -1.77
C ASP A 265 2.99 24.85 -1.21
N LEU A 266 2.57 23.92 -2.08
CA LEU A 266 1.89 22.66 -1.77
C LEU A 266 0.54 22.82 -1.05
N SER A 267 -0.07 24.01 -1.09
CA SER A 267 -1.35 24.33 -0.43
C SER A 267 -2.59 23.91 -1.20
N GLY A 268 -2.43 23.20 -2.32
CA GLY A 268 -3.54 22.76 -3.16
C GLY A 268 -3.12 22.32 -4.55
N LEU A 269 -4.13 22.00 -5.37
CA LEU A 269 -3.94 21.73 -6.80
C LEU A 269 -3.67 23.04 -7.55
N ALA A 270 -2.74 23.02 -8.50
CA ALA A 270 -2.39 24.17 -9.35
C ALA A 270 -3.25 24.25 -10.63
N GLY A 271 -4.08 23.24 -10.91
CA GLY A 271 -4.92 23.20 -12.08
C GLY A 271 -5.69 21.88 -12.18
N ASP A 272 -6.16 21.59 -13.39
CA ASP A 272 -6.92 20.38 -13.68
C ASP A 272 -6.02 19.14 -13.79
N TRP A 273 -6.63 18.00 -13.50
CA TRP A 273 -6.03 16.69 -13.73
C TRP A 273 -5.84 16.45 -15.23
N GLN A 274 -4.62 16.13 -15.63
CA GLN A 274 -4.23 15.86 -17.02
C GLN A 274 -4.19 14.35 -17.25
N THR A 275 -4.68 13.89 -18.39
CA THR A 275 -4.62 12.47 -18.77
C THR A 275 -3.21 12.09 -19.13
N LEU A 276 -2.68 11.01 -18.52
CA LEU A 276 -1.45 10.39 -18.99
C LEU A 276 -1.73 9.62 -20.28
N THR A 277 -0.89 9.79 -21.30
CA THR A 277 -1.07 9.11 -22.58
C THR A 277 -0.03 8.02 -22.79
N SER A 278 -0.34 7.05 -23.63
CA SER A 278 0.59 6.01 -24.06
C SER A 278 0.81 6.05 -25.57
N THR A 279 1.99 5.64 -26.01
CA THR A 279 2.33 5.40 -27.42
C THR A 279 1.60 4.18 -27.96
N GLU A 280 1.51 3.13 -27.14
CA GLU A 280 0.78 1.91 -27.41
C GLU A 280 0.23 1.31 -26.12
N TRP A 281 -0.80 0.47 -26.24
CA TRP A 281 -1.34 -0.28 -25.11
C TRP A 281 -1.05 -1.75 -25.31
N ASP A 282 -0.53 -2.39 -24.29
CA ASP A 282 -0.59 -3.84 -24.19
C ASP A 282 -2.06 -4.25 -24.05
N ARG A 283 -2.47 -5.27 -24.80
CA ARG A 283 -3.83 -5.80 -24.79
C ARG A 283 -3.86 -7.29 -24.49
N ASP A 284 -2.74 -7.87 -24.10
CA ASP A 284 -2.67 -9.26 -23.71
C ASP A 284 -3.43 -9.47 -22.39
N PRO A 285 -4.56 -10.22 -22.39
CA PRO A 285 -5.34 -10.45 -21.18
C PRO A 285 -4.54 -11.15 -20.06
N ASP A 286 -3.48 -11.87 -20.40
CA ASP A 286 -2.61 -12.52 -19.40
C ASP A 286 -1.67 -11.53 -18.70
N HIS A 287 -1.54 -10.30 -19.20
CA HIS A 287 -0.80 -9.21 -18.56
C HIS A 287 -1.67 -8.20 -17.80
N HIS A 288 -2.96 -8.52 -17.62
CA HIS A 288 -3.92 -7.63 -17.00
C HIS A 288 -4.85 -8.32 -16.00
N ARG A 289 -5.28 -7.59 -14.96
CA ARG A 289 -6.40 -8.09 -14.15
C ARG A 289 -7.66 -8.22 -15.00
N LYS A 290 -8.48 -9.24 -14.72
CA LYS A 290 -9.64 -9.61 -15.54
C LYS A 290 -10.63 -8.47 -15.76
N GLU A 291 -10.85 -7.62 -14.76
CA GLU A 291 -11.81 -6.52 -14.85
C GLU A 291 -11.36 -5.40 -15.81
N CYS A 292 -10.09 -5.40 -16.24
CA CYS A 292 -9.57 -4.42 -17.19
C CYS A 292 -10.06 -4.65 -18.63
N VAL A 293 -10.75 -5.77 -18.88
CA VAL A 293 -11.51 -5.99 -20.13
C VAL A 293 -12.52 -4.87 -20.41
N ALA A 294 -13.06 -4.23 -19.36
CA ALA A 294 -13.98 -3.10 -19.49
C ALA A 294 -13.35 -1.86 -20.15
N LYS A 295 -12.02 -1.82 -20.25
CA LYS A 295 -11.23 -0.77 -20.92
C LYS A 295 -10.50 -1.28 -22.15
N ASP A 296 -10.88 -2.43 -22.70
CA ASP A 296 -10.14 -3.09 -23.80
C ASP A 296 -8.65 -3.27 -23.46
N PHE A 297 -8.34 -3.46 -22.16
CA PHE A 297 -6.97 -3.52 -21.64
C PHE A 297 -6.09 -2.29 -21.95
N ALA A 298 -6.68 -1.19 -22.45
CA ALA A 298 -5.97 0.04 -22.78
C ALA A 298 -5.73 0.92 -21.54
N HIS A 299 -4.84 0.46 -20.65
CA HIS A 299 -4.51 1.12 -19.39
C HIS A 299 -3.08 0.79 -18.91
N PHE A 300 -2.53 1.60 -17.99
CA PHE A 300 -1.16 1.40 -17.47
C PHE A 300 -1.04 0.22 -16.50
N GLY A 301 -2.13 -0.11 -15.82
CA GLY A 301 -2.24 -1.01 -14.68
C GLY A 301 -3.46 -0.60 -13.85
N TYR A 302 -3.76 -1.32 -12.77
CA TYR A 302 -5.01 -1.12 -12.05
C TYR A 302 -4.89 -0.42 -10.70
N GLU A 303 -3.71 -0.39 -10.06
CA GLU A 303 -3.47 0.26 -8.76
C GLU A 303 -1.97 0.51 -8.50
N GLY A 304 -1.63 1.08 -7.32
CA GLY A 304 -0.25 1.18 -6.84
C GLY A 304 0.69 1.97 -7.74
N ALA A 305 0.26 3.11 -8.29
CA ALA A 305 1.10 3.96 -9.11
C ALA A 305 2.32 4.50 -8.34
N THR A 306 3.50 4.47 -8.99
CA THR A 306 4.74 5.08 -8.51
C THR A 306 5.49 5.72 -9.67
N LEU A 307 6.14 6.86 -9.43
CA LEU A 307 6.80 7.64 -10.48
C LEU A 307 8.18 8.13 -10.00
N PHE A 308 9.20 7.91 -10.83
CA PHE A 308 10.53 8.47 -10.61
C PHE A 308 11.17 8.91 -11.93
N ARG A 309 12.25 9.69 -11.84
CA ARG A 309 13.00 10.16 -13.01
C ARG A 309 14.46 9.70 -12.92
N ARG A 310 15.01 9.26 -14.04
CA ARG A 310 16.39 8.81 -14.17
C ARG A 310 16.89 9.10 -15.59
N ASP A 311 18.10 9.64 -15.70
CA ASP A 311 18.77 9.94 -16.97
C ASP A 311 17.87 10.68 -17.98
N GLY A 312 17.13 11.68 -17.48
CA GLY A 312 16.23 12.51 -18.27
C GLY A 312 14.87 11.88 -18.60
N ARG A 313 14.64 10.59 -18.35
CA ARG A 313 13.37 9.89 -18.62
C ARG A 313 12.55 9.66 -17.36
N TYR A 314 11.23 9.70 -17.51
CA TYR A 314 10.26 9.35 -16.48
C TYR A 314 9.99 7.85 -16.53
N HIS A 315 9.96 7.21 -15.36
CA HIS A 315 9.62 5.82 -15.17
C HIS A 315 8.36 5.74 -14.32
N LEU A 316 7.29 5.20 -14.89
CA LEU A 316 6.01 4.98 -14.23
C LEU A 316 5.84 3.48 -13.97
N GLY A 317 5.74 3.09 -12.71
CA GLY A 317 5.29 1.75 -12.31
C GLY A 317 3.83 1.79 -11.92
N VAL A 318 3.01 0.89 -12.46
CA VAL A 318 1.63 0.66 -12.01
C VAL A 318 1.44 -0.84 -11.85
N VAL A 319 0.74 -1.28 -10.82
CA VAL A 319 0.50 -2.70 -10.59
C VAL A 319 -0.42 -3.27 -11.66
N ASP A 320 -0.08 -4.44 -12.18
CA ASP A 320 -1.01 -5.26 -12.94
C ASP A 320 -0.85 -6.76 -12.66
N ASN A 321 -1.74 -7.58 -13.23
CA ASN A 321 -1.66 -9.03 -13.13
C ASN A 321 -0.87 -9.61 -14.31
N TYR A 322 0.37 -10.06 -14.09
CA TYR A 322 1.18 -10.71 -15.14
C TYR A 322 1.21 -12.23 -14.93
N HIS A 323 0.47 -12.98 -15.73
CA HIS A 323 0.29 -14.43 -15.61
C HIS A 323 0.05 -14.87 -14.15
N GLY A 324 -0.83 -14.17 -13.45
CA GLY A 324 -1.16 -14.42 -12.05
C GLY A 324 -0.28 -13.71 -11.02
N ARG A 325 0.80 -13.04 -11.42
CA ARG A 325 1.72 -12.30 -10.55
C ARG A 325 1.23 -10.89 -10.25
N TYR A 326 1.61 -10.35 -9.08
CA TYR A 326 1.28 -8.98 -8.68
C TYR A 326 2.49 -8.09 -8.95
N SER A 327 2.65 -7.71 -10.21
CA SER A 327 3.88 -7.13 -10.74
C SER A 327 3.70 -5.66 -11.05
N PHE A 328 4.80 -4.89 -11.08
CA PHE A 328 4.75 -3.60 -11.74
C PHE A 328 4.77 -3.79 -13.26
N ALA A 329 3.79 -3.24 -13.95
CA ALA A 329 3.92 -2.81 -15.33
C ALA A 329 4.72 -1.50 -15.34
N MET A 330 5.97 -1.58 -15.77
CA MET A 330 6.86 -0.44 -15.90
C MET A 330 6.71 0.20 -17.26
N TRP A 331 6.67 1.53 -17.31
CA TRP A 331 6.53 2.34 -18.50
C TRP A 331 7.53 3.48 -18.46
N THR A 332 7.95 3.98 -19.63
CA THR A 332 8.87 5.12 -19.71
C THR A 332 8.40 6.21 -20.67
N ALA A 333 8.77 7.46 -20.40
CA ALA A 333 8.43 8.62 -21.22
C ALA A 333 9.49 9.73 -21.13
N ASP A 334 9.52 10.62 -22.10
CA ASP A 334 10.38 11.82 -22.09
C ASP A 334 9.71 13.03 -21.41
N ARG A 335 8.39 12.94 -21.16
CA ARG A 335 7.60 13.96 -20.47
C ARG A 335 6.75 13.32 -19.40
N ILE A 336 6.51 14.04 -18.31
CA ILE A 336 5.73 13.54 -17.18
C ILE A 336 4.29 13.12 -17.56
N THR A 337 3.70 13.76 -18.58
CA THR A 337 2.36 13.45 -19.10
C THR A 337 2.35 12.39 -20.21
N GLY A 338 3.52 11.83 -20.56
CA GLY A 338 3.67 10.91 -21.67
C GLY A 338 3.88 11.60 -23.02
N PRO A 339 3.73 10.87 -24.14
CA PRO A 339 3.23 9.50 -24.18
C PRO A 339 4.24 8.52 -23.59
N TYR A 340 3.74 7.63 -22.73
CA TYR A 340 4.50 6.52 -22.13
C TYR A 340 4.61 5.36 -23.12
N GLY A 341 5.66 4.55 -23.00
CA GLY A 341 5.91 3.38 -23.82
C GLY A 341 6.85 2.42 -23.12
N ASP A 342 7.49 1.52 -23.87
CA ASP A 342 8.46 0.56 -23.36
C ASP A 342 7.90 -0.29 -22.20
N ARG A 343 6.62 -0.72 -22.28
CA ARG A 343 5.99 -1.54 -21.24
C ARG A 343 6.83 -2.79 -20.98
N HIS A 344 7.15 -3.06 -19.72
CA HIS A 344 7.80 -4.30 -19.30
C HIS A 344 7.43 -4.66 -17.86
N GLU A 345 7.50 -5.94 -17.54
CA GLU A 345 7.26 -6.43 -16.18
C GLU A 345 8.49 -6.21 -15.28
N LEU A 346 8.25 -5.75 -14.05
CA LEU A 346 9.09 -6.06 -12.89
C LEU A 346 8.33 -7.04 -11.97
N PRO A 347 8.71 -8.33 -11.93
CA PRO A 347 7.85 -9.38 -11.38
C PRO A 347 7.61 -9.29 -9.87
N ASP A 348 6.36 -9.54 -9.46
CA ASP A 348 5.90 -9.73 -8.06
C ASP A 348 6.26 -8.63 -7.03
N CYS A 349 6.81 -7.49 -7.47
CA CYS A 349 7.15 -6.35 -6.62
C CYS A 349 6.13 -5.20 -6.67
N GLY A 350 4.91 -5.41 -7.17
CA GLY A 350 3.91 -4.35 -7.28
C GLY A 350 3.53 -3.70 -5.94
N GLY A 351 3.09 -2.44 -5.99
CA GLY A 351 2.36 -1.76 -4.90
C GLY A 351 3.21 -1.06 -3.84
N GLY A 352 4.49 -0.80 -4.12
CA GLY A 352 5.37 0.03 -3.29
C GLY A 352 6.07 1.15 -4.08
N ASN A 353 7.33 1.46 -3.77
CA ASN A 353 8.09 2.49 -4.48
C ASN A 353 9.48 2.04 -4.96
N PHE A 354 10.04 2.88 -5.81
CA PHE A 354 11.44 2.87 -6.20
C PHE A 354 12.18 4.00 -5.47
N PHE A 355 13.42 3.75 -5.05
CA PHE A 355 14.27 4.80 -4.49
C PHE A 355 15.74 4.55 -4.77
N ARG A 356 16.50 5.65 -4.79
CA ARG A 356 17.96 5.64 -4.78
C ARG A 356 18.44 5.90 -3.37
N ASP A 357 19.26 5.02 -2.82
CA ASP A 357 19.73 5.13 -1.44
C ASP A 357 20.84 6.18 -1.25
N HIS A 358 21.34 6.32 -0.02
CA HIS A 358 22.42 7.27 0.33
C HIS A 358 23.77 6.93 -0.32
N HIS A 359 23.93 5.73 -0.87
CA HIS A 359 25.13 5.24 -1.57
C HIS A 359 24.97 5.29 -3.10
N GLY A 360 23.81 5.69 -3.61
CA GLY A 360 23.52 5.77 -5.03
C GLY A 360 22.96 4.49 -5.66
N GLU A 361 22.72 3.44 -4.86
CA GLU A 361 22.14 2.19 -5.35
C GLU A 361 20.61 2.31 -5.49
N TRP A 362 20.05 1.62 -6.47
CA TRP A 362 18.61 1.63 -6.73
C TRP A 362 17.93 0.40 -6.13
N TRP A 363 16.75 0.66 -5.58
CA TRP A 363 15.95 -0.33 -4.86
C TRP A 363 14.50 -0.27 -5.31
N VAL A 364 13.84 -1.41 -5.27
CA VAL A 364 12.37 -1.53 -5.28
C VAL A 364 11.93 -2.16 -3.97
N THR A 365 10.86 -1.62 -3.39
CA THR A 365 10.20 -2.23 -2.23
C THR A 365 9.31 -3.38 -2.65
N TYR A 366 9.14 -4.34 -1.76
CA TYR A 366 8.38 -5.56 -1.97
C TYR A 366 7.64 -5.93 -0.68
N PHE A 367 6.46 -6.53 -0.76
CA PHE A 367 5.76 -7.01 0.44
C PHE A 367 5.20 -8.43 0.35
N GLY A 368 5.33 -9.07 -0.81
CA GLY A 368 4.81 -10.41 -1.06
C GLY A 368 3.29 -10.48 -1.06
N ASN A 369 2.67 -10.14 -2.19
CA ASN A 369 1.22 -10.08 -2.37
C ASN A 369 0.56 -11.39 -2.79
N VAL A 370 1.29 -12.28 -3.46
CA VAL A 370 0.75 -13.56 -3.98
C VAL A 370 1.28 -14.75 -3.20
N ASP A 371 0.56 -15.87 -3.22
CA ASP A 371 0.96 -17.09 -2.48
C ASP A 371 2.27 -17.70 -2.99
N ALA A 372 2.69 -17.40 -4.23
CA ALA A 372 4.00 -17.75 -4.79
C ALA A 372 5.18 -17.03 -4.12
N SER A 373 4.93 -15.96 -3.38
CA SER A 373 5.96 -15.14 -2.71
C SER A 373 6.78 -15.95 -1.71
N PRO A 374 8.05 -15.59 -1.40
CA PRO A 374 8.81 -16.18 -0.29
C PRO A 374 8.27 -15.82 1.11
N PHE A 375 7.50 -14.76 1.25
CA PHE A 375 6.83 -14.34 2.49
C PHE A 375 5.58 -13.51 2.16
N ARG A 376 4.69 -13.25 3.13
CA ARG A 376 3.44 -12.50 2.87
C ARG A 376 3.29 -11.26 3.76
N GLU A 377 2.92 -10.16 3.13
CA GLU A 377 2.59 -8.86 3.76
C GLU A 377 3.61 -8.42 4.83
N MET A 378 4.89 -8.56 4.51
CA MET A 378 6.01 -8.07 5.32
C MET A 378 6.94 -7.24 4.42
N PRO A 379 7.60 -6.20 4.93
CA PRO A 379 8.45 -5.36 4.10
C PRO A 379 9.69 -6.10 3.59
N GLY A 380 10.02 -5.90 2.33
CA GLY A 380 11.17 -6.45 1.62
C GLY A 380 11.78 -5.43 0.67
N LEU A 381 13.04 -5.67 0.29
CA LEU A 381 13.79 -4.82 -0.64
C LEU A 381 14.54 -5.69 -1.64
N ALA A 382 14.47 -5.32 -2.91
CA ALA A 382 15.28 -5.90 -3.96
C ALA A 382 16.14 -4.80 -4.61
N ARG A 383 17.43 -5.09 -4.80
CA ARG A 383 18.33 -4.19 -5.52
C ARG A 383 18.07 -4.32 -7.02
N ILE A 384 17.94 -3.19 -7.70
CA ILE A 384 17.64 -3.13 -9.13
C ILE A 384 18.71 -2.35 -9.88
N ASP A 385 18.77 -2.59 -11.19
CA ASP A 385 19.54 -1.80 -12.14
C ASP A 385 18.73 -1.65 -13.44
N PHE A 386 19.28 -0.91 -14.39
CA PHE A 386 18.63 -0.54 -15.63
C PHE A 386 19.43 -1.10 -16.80
N ASP A 387 18.75 -1.81 -17.71
CA ASP A 387 19.41 -2.29 -18.93
C ASP A 387 19.70 -1.14 -19.91
N ALA A 388 20.33 -1.45 -21.05
CA ALA A 388 20.72 -0.44 -22.04
C ALA A 388 19.53 0.37 -22.61
N ASN A 389 18.29 -0.14 -22.49
CA ASN A 389 17.07 0.56 -22.91
C ASN A 389 16.39 1.29 -21.73
N GLY A 390 17.00 1.28 -20.55
CA GLY A 390 16.44 1.83 -19.33
C GLY A 390 15.37 0.94 -18.69
N ARG A 391 15.24 -0.33 -19.06
CA ARG A 391 14.26 -1.21 -18.40
C ARG A 391 14.77 -1.69 -17.06
N VAL A 392 13.88 -1.75 -16.08
CA VAL A 392 14.21 -2.14 -14.71
C VAL A 392 14.44 -3.65 -14.64
N ARG A 393 15.53 -4.04 -13.97
CA ARG A 393 15.94 -5.44 -13.76
C ARG A 393 16.41 -5.65 -12.33
N PHE A 394 16.18 -6.83 -11.78
CA PHE A 394 16.87 -7.21 -10.54
C PHE A 394 18.36 -7.41 -10.81
N THR A 395 19.18 -6.93 -9.88
CA THR A 395 20.61 -7.26 -9.88
C THR A 395 20.83 -8.70 -9.39
N ARG A 396 21.98 -9.29 -9.75
CA ARG A 396 22.36 -10.63 -9.24
C ARG A 396 22.75 -10.60 -7.76
N ASP A 397 23.40 -9.52 -7.32
CA ASP A 397 23.81 -9.32 -5.94
C ASP A 397 22.69 -8.69 -5.12
N GLN A 398 22.14 -9.47 -4.20
CA GLN A 398 20.95 -9.12 -3.43
C GLN A 398 21.28 -9.24 -1.94
N PRO A 399 21.50 -8.13 -1.21
CA PRO A 399 21.94 -8.16 0.19
C PRO A 399 20.96 -8.84 1.15
N PHE A 400 19.69 -8.88 0.77
CA PHE A 400 18.62 -9.52 1.54
C PHE A 400 18.23 -10.88 0.98
N ALA A 401 18.96 -11.44 0.02
CA ALA A 401 18.72 -12.77 -0.49
C ALA A 401 19.43 -13.86 0.34
N THR A 402 18.79 -15.01 0.42
CA THR A 402 19.31 -16.22 1.07
C THR A 402 20.26 -17.03 0.18
N ARG A 403 20.30 -16.71 -1.12
CA ARG A 403 21.19 -17.25 -2.14
C ARG A 403 21.31 -16.26 -3.31
N PRO A 404 22.37 -16.31 -4.13
CA PRO A 404 22.49 -15.48 -5.33
C PRO A 404 21.28 -15.60 -6.25
N PHE A 405 20.93 -14.52 -6.95
CA PHE A 405 19.81 -14.53 -7.90
C PHE A 405 20.26 -15.07 -9.26
N GLU A 406 19.62 -16.17 -9.68
CA GLU A 406 19.71 -16.75 -11.01
C GLU A 406 18.33 -16.59 -11.66
N PRO A 407 18.15 -15.63 -12.59
CA PRO A 407 16.89 -15.47 -13.29
C PRO A 407 16.51 -16.76 -14.01
N GLY A 408 15.25 -17.17 -13.90
CA GLY A 408 14.72 -18.26 -14.72
C GLY A 408 14.79 -17.89 -16.20
N GLU A 409 14.80 -18.89 -17.09
CA GLU A 409 14.59 -18.63 -18.51
C GLU A 409 13.26 -17.87 -18.66
N ALA A 410 13.32 -16.68 -19.27
CA ALA A 410 12.13 -15.87 -19.50
C ALA A 410 11.13 -16.73 -20.27
N ARG A 411 10.05 -17.15 -19.59
CA ARG A 411 8.92 -17.75 -20.28
C ARG A 411 8.23 -16.59 -21.00
N SER A 412 8.52 -16.51 -22.29
CA SER A 412 7.93 -15.57 -23.25
C SER A 412 6.42 -15.58 -23.22
#